data_AF-A0A5J6SH65-F1
#
_entry.id   AF-A0A5J6SH65-F1
#
_cell.length_a   1.000
_cell.length_b   1.000
_cell.length_c   1.000
_cell.angle_alpha   90.00
_cell.angle_beta   90.00
_cell.angle_gamma   90.00
#
_symmetry.space_group_name_H-M   'P 1'
#
loop_
_entity.id
_entity.type
_entity.pdbx_description
1 polymer ?
#
loop_
_entity_poly.entity_id
_entity_poly.type
_entity_poly.pdbx_seq_one_letter_code
_entity_poly.pdbx_strand_id
1 'polypeptide(L)'
;MQIPAVLLTLALLPGALSWSPFASSYNPKSAQYVYSPIEQIRYTLAFETFILDSKNWTALEFVYTEDAIANFTGLGAELWIGREDIITNEKKGLDHVANGVHQLTSSAILINQANCSEAHVTTYITFNHFDTNTEGTQTHVFSAWFKFEDDFVDTKSFDDTPSSWRVQNRQMVLVGGGVGDDLAVERP
;
A
#
# COMPACT_ATOMS: atom_id res chain seq x y z
N MET A 1 14.10 -53.81 -37.69
CA MET A 1 14.41 -52.37 -37.66
C MET A 1 14.87 -52.05 -36.24
N GLN A 2 16.18 -51.96 -36.00
CA GLN A 2 16.74 -51.71 -34.66
C GLN A 2 16.74 -50.20 -34.41
N ILE A 3 16.13 -49.78 -33.30
CA ILE A 3 16.21 -48.40 -32.82
C ILE A 3 17.64 -48.21 -32.29
N PRO A 4 18.36 -47.13 -32.67
CA PRO A 4 19.72 -46.91 -32.21
C PRO A 4 19.73 -46.66 -30.69
N ALA A 5 20.63 -47.31 -29.97
CA ALA A 5 20.77 -47.21 -28.50
C ALA A 5 21.02 -45.78 -27.98
N VAL A 6 21.35 -44.84 -28.86
CA VAL A 6 21.58 -43.42 -28.55
C VAL A 6 20.28 -42.65 -28.25
N LEU A 7 19.12 -43.14 -28.72
CA LEU A 7 17.83 -42.49 -28.45
C LEU A 7 17.23 -42.86 -27.08
N LEU A 8 17.70 -43.94 -26.45
CA LEU A 8 17.18 -44.37 -25.14
C LEU A 8 17.86 -43.65 -23.96
N THR A 9 19.04 -43.07 -24.17
CA THR A 9 19.81 -42.39 -23.11
C THR A 9 19.40 -40.94 -22.88
N LEU A 10 18.68 -40.29 -23.80
CA LEU A 10 18.11 -38.94 -23.58
C LEU A 10 16.79 -38.94 -22.78
N ALA A 11 16.10 -40.08 -22.66
CA ALA A 11 14.81 -40.18 -21.96
C ALA A 11 14.95 -40.27 -20.42
N LEU A 12 16.17 -40.32 -19.89
CA LEU A 12 16.46 -40.44 -18.46
C LEU A 12 17.01 -39.15 -17.83
N LEU A 13 17.00 -38.02 -18.56
CA LEU A 13 17.25 -36.72 -17.96
C LEU A 13 15.98 -36.26 -17.22
N PRO A 14 16.02 -35.98 -15.90
CA PRO A 14 14.86 -35.50 -15.13
C PRO A 14 14.24 -34.19 -15.65
N GLY A 15 14.90 -33.50 -16.60
CA GLY A 15 14.44 -32.23 -17.18
C GLY A 15 13.74 -32.34 -18.54
N ALA A 16 13.67 -33.53 -19.17
CA ALA A 16 13.09 -33.64 -20.53
C ALA A 16 11.55 -33.73 -20.57
N LEU A 17 10.90 -33.88 -19.41
CA LEU A 17 9.43 -33.97 -19.30
C LEU A 17 8.79 -32.78 -18.57
N SER A 18 9.53 -31.71 -18.26
CA SER A 18 8.95 -30.50 -17.65
C SER A 18 8.34 -29.53 -18.68
N TRP A 19 8.22 -29.94 -19.95
CA TRP A 19 7.48 -29.18 -20.95
C TRP A 19 5.99 -29.32 -20.67
N SER A 20 5.56 -28.46 -19.75
CA SER A 20 4.16 -28.18 -19.50
C SER A 20 3.46 -27.90 -20.83
N PRO A 21 2.31 -28.53 -21.11
CA PRO A 21 1.52 -28.25 -22.32
C PRO A 21 1.03 -26.79 -22.39
N PHE A 22 1.24 -26.01 -21.32
CA PHE A 22 0.90 -24.58 -21.24
C PHE A 22 2.02 -23.64 -21.72
N ALA A 23 3.19 -24.16 -22.12
CA ALA A 23 4.28 -23.30 -22.61
C ALA A 23 3.96 -22.63 -23.95
N SER A 24 3.10 -23.22 -24.79
CA SER A 24 2.72 -22.66 -26.10
C SER A 24 1.60 -21.62 -26.03
N SER A 25 0.90 -21.49 -24.89
CA SER A 25 -0.10 -20.45 -24.64
C SER A 25 0.46 -19.22 -23.91
N TYR A 26 1.75 -19.21 -23.60
CA TYR A 26 2.40 -18.07 -22.96
C TYR A 26 2.73 -16.98 -23.97
N ASN A 27 1.81 -16.04 -24.15
CA ASN A 27 2.12 -14.77 -24.78
C ASN A 27 2.53 -13.77 -23.68
N PRO A 28 3.83 -13.40 -23.57
CA PRO A 28 4.30 -12.47 -22.53
C PRO A 28 3.70 -11.06 -22.65
N LYS A 29 3.03 -10.72 -23.78
CA LYS A 29 2.25 -9.48 -23.91
C LYS A 29 0.83 -9.57 -23.34
N SER A 30 0.28 -10.76 -23.11
CA SER A 30 -1.05 -10.95 -22.53
C SER A 30 -1.02 -11.42 -21.07
N ALA A 31 0.14 -11.82 -20.56
CA ALA A 31 0.35 -12.06 -19.13
C ALA A 31 0.84 -10.77 -18.46
N GLN A 32 0.02 -9.71 -18.47
CA GLN A 32 0.12 -8.71 -17.41
C GLN A 32 -0.18 -9.45 -16.11
N TYR A 33 0.83 -9.63 -15.27
CA TYR A 33 0.63 -10.21 -13.95
C TYR A 33 -0.24 -9.24 -13.15
N VAL A 34 -1.55 -9.43 -13.21
CA VAL A 34 -2.50 -8.71 -12.37
C VAL A 34 -2.44 -9.37 -11.00
N TYR A 35 -1.94 -8.63 -10.02
CA TYR A 35 -1.93 -9.07 -8.63
C TYR A 35 -3.34 -9.51 -8.19
N SER A 36 -3.43 -10.46 -7.27
CA SER A 36 -4.74 -10.77 -6.65
C SER A 36 -5.30 -9.54 -5.95
N PRO A 37 -6.63 -9.40 -5.75
CA PRO A 37 -7.21 -8.26 -5.03
C PRO A 37 -6.53 -7.96 -3.68
N ILE A 38 -6.17 -9.02 -2.93
CA ILE A 38 -5.45 -8.89 -1.67
C ILE A 38 -4.07 -8.25 -1.86
N GLU A 39 -3.32 -8.70 -2.87
CA GLU A 39 -2.00 -8.14 -3.17
C GLU A 39 -2.08 -6.72 -3.76
N GLN A 40 -3.14 -6.40 -4.49
CA GLN A 40 -3.42 -5.05 -4.97
C GLN A 40 -3.69 -4.09 -3.80
N ILE A 41 -4.53 -4.49 -2.84
CA ILE A 41 -4.81 -3.69 -1.64
C ILE A 41 -3.53 -3.50 -0.80
N ARG A 42 -2.76 -4.57 -0.59
CA ARG A 42 -1.45 -4.50 0.09
C ARG A 42 -0.50 -3.54 -0.62
N TYR A 43 -0.45 -3.60 -1.94
CA TYR A 43 0.32 -2.68 -2.75
C TYR A 43 -0.16 -1.24 -2.54
N THR A 44 -1.47 -0.96 -2.65
CA THR A 44 -2.01 0.39 -2.47
C THR A 44 -1.63 0.97 -1.10
N LEU A 45 -1.83 0.19 -0.03
CA LEU A 45 -1.45 0.60 1.34
C LEU A 45 0.05 0.88 1.45
N ALA A 46 0.90 -0.05 1.01
CA ALA A 46 2.35 0.13 1.09
C ALA A 46 2.85 1.28 0.21
N PHE A 47 2.21 1.51 -0.93
CA PHE A 47 2.56 2.59 -1.84
C PHE A 47 2.21 3.96 -1.26
N GLU A 48 1.09 4.07 -0.54
CA GLU A 48 0.70 5.29 0.17
C GLU A 48 1.81 5.77 1.12
N THR A 49 2.45 4.88 1.90
CA THR A 49 3.50 5.31 2.84
C THR A 49 4.69 5.95 2.11
N PHE A 50 5.11 5.39 0.98
CA PHE A 50 6.17 5.99 0.15
C PHE A 50 5.74 7.33 -0.44
N ILE A 51 4.48 7.46 -0.86
CA ILE A 51 3.94 8.71 -1.40
C ILE A 51 4.00 9.82 -0.34
N LEU A 52 3.54 9.53 0.88
CA LEU A 52 3.56 10.48 2.00
C LEU A 52 4.99 10.86 2.39
N ASP A 53 5.87 9.87 2.56
CA ASP A 53 7.25 10.09 2.98
C ASP A 53 8.07 10.87 1.92
N SER A 54 7.79 10.64 0.63
CA SER A 54 8.44 11.36 -0.48
C SER A 54 7.73 12.67 -0.86
N LYS A 55 6.62 13.01 -0.20
CA LYS A 55 5.80 14.19 -0.50
C LYS A 55 5.30 14.24 -1.94
N ASN A 56 5.02 13.09 -2.55
CA ASN A 56 4.53 12.98 -3.94
C ASN A 56 3.00 13.14 -4.00
N TRP A 57 2.52 14.33 -3.69
CA TRP A 57 1.08 14.61 -3.50
C TRP A 57 0.20 14.26 -4.69
N THR A 58 0.70 14.38 -5.91
CA THR A 58 -0.05 14.02 -7.12
C THR A 58 -0.33 12.52 -7.23
N ALA A 59 0.53 11.67 -6.66
CA ALA A 59 0.37 10.22 -6.70
C ALA A 59 -0.71 9.69 -5.72
N LEU A 60 -1.28 10.54 -4.86
CA LEU A 60 -2.39 10.14 -3.98
C LEU A 60 -3.68 9.78 -4.77
N GLU A 61 -3.77 10.13 -6.05
CA GLU A 61 -4.81 9.62 -6.96
C GLU A 61 -4.78 8.10 -7.17
N PHE A 62 -3.63 7.46 -6.94
CA PHE A 62 -3.49 6.01 -6.98
C PHE A 62 -3.84 5.34 -5.65
N VAL A 63 -4.19 6.12 -4.63
CA VAL A 63 -4.57 5.64 -3.30
C VAL A 63 -6.06 5.85 -3.06
N TYR A 64 -6.57 7.05 -3.36
CA TYR A 64 -7.94 7.45 -3.04
C TYR A 64 -8.82 7.56 -4.29
N THR A 65 -10.09 7.15 -4.13
CA THR A 65 -11.17 7.51 -5.08
C THR A 65 -11.38 9.02 -5.09
N GLU A 66 -11.95 9.56 -6.18
CA GLU A 66 -12.16 11.00 -6.33
C GLU A 66 -13.05 11.59 -5.23
N ASP A 67 -14.08 10.83 -4.83
CA ASP A 67 -15.06 11.17 -3.80
C ASP A 67 -14.74 10.55 -2.43
N ALA A 68 -13.48 10.17 -2.19
CA ALA A 68 -13.06 9.54 -0.94
C ALA A 68 -13.36 10.42 0.29
N ILE A 69 -13.70 9.80 1.41
CA ILE A 69 -13.90 10.46 2.70
C ILE A 69 -12.87 9.93 3.69
N ALA A 70 -12.08 10.82 4.29
CA ALA A 70 -11.11 10.47 5.32
C ALA A 70 -11.42 11.18 6.63
N ASN A 71 -11.77 10.40 7.66
CA ASN A 71 -12.04 10.91 8.99
C ASN A 71 -10.79 10.83 9.87
N PHE A 72 -10.17 12.00 10.04
CA PHE A 72 -9.00 12.19 10.88
C PHE A 72 -9.32 12.95 12.19
N THR A 73 -10.58 13.05 12.61
CA THR A 73 -10.93 13.70 13.88
C THR A 73 -10.29 13.01 15.09
N GLY A 74 -9.93 11.72 14.97
CA GLY A 74 -9.16 10.99 15.99
C GLY A 74 -7.75 11.54 16.23
N LEU A 75 -7.22 12.37 15.32
CA LEU A 75 -5.99 13.14 15.45
C LEU A 75 -6.19 14.56 15.99
N GLY A 76 -7.44 14.97 16.23
CA GLY A 76 -7.78 16.38 16.40
C GLY A 76 -7.78 17.19 15.09
N ALA A 77 -7.70 16.51 13.94
CA ALA A 77 -7.93 17.11 12.63
C ALA A 77 -9.44 17.16 12.30
N GLU A 78 -9.77 17.35 11.02
CA GLU A 78 -11.13 17.46 10.52
C GLU A 78 -11.52 16.21 9.71
N LEU A 79 -12.78 16.18 9.27
CA LEU A 79 -13.25 15.25 8.25
C LEU A 79 -12.88 15.82 6.88
N TRP A 80 -12.10 15.08 6.09
CA TRP A 80 -11.67 15.50 4.76
C TRP A 80 -12.55 14.83 3.69
N ILE A 81 -13.11 15.64 2.79
CA ILE A 81 -14.14 15.19 1.84
C ILE A 81 -13.67 15.43 0.42
N GLY A 82 -13.51 14.33 -0.32
CA GLY A 82 -12.96 14.30 -1.67
C GLY A 82 -11.43 14.25 -1.66
N ARG A 83 -10.87 13.66 -2.72
CA ARG A 83 -9.44 13.45 -2.86
C ARG A 83 -8.63 14.75 -2.82
N GLU A 84 -9.12 15.83 -3.41
CA GLU A 84 -8.40 17.12 -3.41
C GLU A 84 -8.24 17.70 -2.00
N ASP A 85 -9.26 17.55 -1.15
CA ASP A 85 -9.22 17.99 0.23
C ASP A 85 -8.24 17.12 1.05
N ILE A 86 -8.24 15.81 0.82
CA ILE A 86 -7.25 14.88 1.40
C ILE A 86 -5.83 15.31 1.03
N ILE A 87 -5.55 15.55 -0.26
CA ILE A 87 -4.23 15.99 -0.73
C ILE A 87 -3.81 17.31 -0.07
N THR A 88 -4.74 18.27 0.02
CA THR A 88 -4.47 19.59 0.59
C THR A 88 -4.09 19.49 2.07
N ASN A 89 -4.82 18.68 2.84
CA ASN A 89 -4.58 18.53 4.26
C ASN A 89 -3.36 17.65 4.58
N GLU A 90 -3.08 16.60 3.83
CA GLU A 90 -1.83 15.83 3.95
C GLU A 90 -0.61 16.73 3.72
N LYS A 91 -0.64 17.53 2.65
CA LYS A 91 0.42 18.50 2.37
C LYS A 91 0.60 19.49 3.54
N LYS A 92 -0.50 20.07 4.03
CA LYS A 92 -0.46 20.99 5.18
C LYS A 92 0.11 20.32 6.44
N GLY A 93 -0.30 19.07 6.70
CA GLY A 93 0.11 18.28 7.86
C GLY A 93 1.57 17.84 7.80
N LEU A 94 2.12 17.60 6.61
CA LEU A 94 3.48 17.06 6.44
C LEU A 94 4.49 18.09 5.93
N ASP A 95 4.08 19.31 5.55
CA ASP A 95 4.99 20.36 5.06
C ASP A 95 6.07 20.73 6.10
N HIS A 96 5.74 20.68 7.39
CA HIS A 96 6.67 20.98 8.49
C HIS A 96 7.51 19.78 8.96
N VAL A 97 7.26 18.58 8.43
CA VAL A 97 8.02 17.36 8.74
C VAL A 97 9.20 17.28 7.78
N ALA A 98 10.43 17.35 8.26
CA ALA A 98 11.60 17.24 7.37
C ALA A 98 11.73 15.82 6.80
N ASN A 99 11.60 14.80 7.65
CA ASN A 99 11.61 13.40 7.24
C ASN A 99 10.50 12.63 7.96
N GLY A 100 9.61 11.99 7.18
CA GLY A 100 8.59 11.09 7.68
C GLY A 100 8.97 9.64 7.40
N VAL A 101 8.57 8.74 8.30
CA VAL A 101 8.61 7.29 8.09
C VAL A 101 7.27 6.73 8.53
N HIS A 102 6.39 6.49 7.55
CA HIS A 102 5.11 5.82 7.75
C HIS A 102 5.28 4.30 7.61
N GLN A 103 4.90 3.54 8.63
CA GLN A 103 5.14 2.09 8.69
C GLN A 103 3.86 1.32 8.93
N LEU A 104 3.46 0.49 7.97
CA LEU A 104 2.40 -0.49 8.14
C LEU A 104 2.95 -1.72 8.84
N THR A 105 2.19 -2.29 9.78
CA THR A 105 2.62 -3.48 10.52
C THR A 105 1.79 -4.71 10.14
N SER A 106 0.50 -4.70 10.43
CA SER A 106 -0.41 -5.80 10.17
C SER A 106 -1.71 -5.29 9.57
N SER A 107 -2.26 -6.06 8.64
CA SER A 107 -3.55 -5.77 8.02
C SER A 107 -4.43 -7.01 7.95
N ALA A 108 -5.72 -6.79 8.17
CA ALA A 108 -6.78 -7.75 7.90
C ALA A 108 -7.60 -7.23 6.71
N ILE A 109 -7.68 -8.02 5.64
CA ILE A 109 -8.36 -7.66 4.39
C ILE A 109 -9.53 -8.61 4.20
N LEU A 110 -10.74 -8.05 4.18
CA LEU A 110 -11.99 -8.78 4.03
C LEU A 110 -12.67 -8.37 2.72
N ILE A 111 -12.42 -9.12 1.65
CA ILE A 111 -13.07 -8.91 0.35
C ILE A 111 -14.55 -9.29 0.46
N ASN A 112 -15.44 -8.43 -0.04
CA ASN A 112 -16.86 -8.72 -0.18
C ASN A 112 -17.04 -9.87 -1.19
N GLN A 113 -17.49 -11.04 -0.71
CA GLN A 113 -17.64 -12.24 -1.54
C GLN A 113 -18.79 -12.15 -2.55
N ALA A 114 -19.75 -11.24 -2.35
CA ALA A 114 -20.91 -11.14 -3.23
C ALA A 114 -20.59 -10.44 -4.55
N ASN A 115 -19.70 -9.42 -4.54
CA ASN A 115 -19.37 -8.62 -5.72
C ASN A 115 -17.88 -8.61 -6.07
N CYS A 116 -16.99 -9.04 -5.17
CA CYS A 116 -15.53 -9.03 -5.32
C CYS A 116 -14.96 -7.67 -5.78
N SER A 117 -15.67 -6.58 -5.47
CA SER A 117 -15.32 -5.21 -5.89
C SER A 117 -15.25 -4.23 -4.72
N GLU A 118 -15.49 -4.71 -3.51
CA GLU A 118 -15.42 -3.96 -2.27
C GLU A 118 -14.63 -4.78 -1.25
N ALA A 119 -13.95 -4.10 -0.33
CA ALA A 119 -13.23 -4.74 0.74
C ALA A 119 -13.25 -3.86 1.98
N HIS A 120 -13.39 -4.47 3.15
CA HIS A 120 -13.11 -3.80 4.41
C HIS A 120 -11.71 -4.17 4.87
N VAL A 121 -10.91 -3.18 5.21
CA VAL A 121 -9.48 -3.33 5.49
C VAL A 121 -9.16 -2.65 6.80
N THR A 122 -8.70 -3.44 7.78
CA THR A 122 -8.15 -2.89 9.02
C THR A 122 -6.64 -2.96 8.96
N THR A 123 -5.94 -1.84 9.16
CA THR A 123 -4.48 -1.80 9.12
C THR A 123 -3.92 -1.01 10.30
N TYR A 124 -2.88 -1.54 10.96
CA TYR A 124 -2.11 -0.80 11.95
C TYR A 124 -0.93 -0.09 11.30
N ILE A 125 -0.80 1.20 11.59
CA ILE A 125 0.23 2.09 11.04
C ILE A 125 0.91 2.89 12.16
N THR A 126 2.21 3.08 12.04
CA THR A 126 3.01 3.94 12.92
C THR A 126 3.54 5.11 12.11
N PHE A 127 3.45 6.32 12.66
CA PHE A 127 4.07 7.50 12.09
C PHE A 127 5.32 7.82 12.91
N ASN A 128 6.44 8.05 12.25
CA ASN A 128 7.63 8.58 12.88
C ASN A 128 8.06 9.83 12.11
N HIS A 129 7.90 11.00 12.70
CA HIS A 129 8.28 12.26 12.10
C HIS A 129 9.53 12.78 12.79
N PHE A 130 10.56 13.01 11.99
CA PHE A 130 11.83 13.57 12.42
C PHE A 130 11.89 15.03 12.00
N ASP A 131 12.34 15.86 12.93
CA ASP A 131 12.51 17.31 12.72
C ASP A 131 11.20 17.98 12.33
N THR A 132 10.26 17.97 13.27
CA THR A 132 9.02 18.75 13.21
C THR A 132 9.26 20.27 13.39
N ASN A 133 10.53 20.70 13.47
CA ASN A 133 10.98 22.08 13.47
C ASN A 133 12.04 22.34 12.39
N THR A 134 12.09 23.57 11.89
CA THR A 134 12.90 24.04 10.75
C THR A 134 14.43 23.91 10.92
N GLU A 135 14.92 23.38 12.04
CA GLU A 135 16.36 23.33 12.34
C GLU A 135 17.05 22.04 11.84
N GLY A 136 16.30 20.99 11.47
CA GLY A 136 16.84 19.80 10.80
C GLY A 136 17.90 19.03 11.61
N THR A 137 17.76 19.00 12.94
CA THR A 137 18.77 18.50 13.87
C THR A 137 18.72 16.99 14.14
N GLN A 138 17.69 16.31 13.66
CA GLN A 138 17.27 14.93 13.98
C GLN A 138 17.09 14.67 15.49
N THR A 139 16.81 15.71 16.28
CA THR A 139 16.71 15.60 17.75
C THR A 139 15.28 15.56 18.26
N HIS A 140 14.30 15.93 17.43
CA HIS A 140 12.88 15.89 17.76
C HIS A 140 12.20 14.79 16.96
N VAL A 141 11.76 13.76 17.66
CA VAL A 141 11.05 12.62 17.07
C VAL A 141 9.66 12.57 17.65
N PHE A 142 8.68 12.75 16.80
CA PHE A 142 7.28 12.46 17.11
C PHE A 142 6.97 11.05 16.62
N SER A 143 6.39 10.21 17.48
CA SER A 143 5.81 8.93 17.04
C SER A 143 4.41 8.73 17.60
N ALA A 144 3.54 8.21 16.75
CA ALA A 144 2.20 7.81 17.14
C ALA A 144 1.74 6.56 16.37
N TRP A 145 0.86 5.80 17.01
CA TRP A 145 0.34 4.53 16.51
C TRP A 145 -1.14 4.65 16.25
N PHE A 146 -1.55 4.18 15.09
CA PHE A 146 -2.90 4.31 14.59
C PHE A 146 -3.41 3.02 14.03
N LYS A 147 -4.73 3.00 13.90
CA LYS A 147 -5.48 2.00 13.15
C LYS A 147 -6.26 2.73 12.06
N PHE A 148 -6.11 2.27 10.82
CA PHE A 148 -7.00 2.59 9.73
C PHE A 148 -8.09 1.53 9.65
N GLU A 149 -9.34 1.97 9.61
CA GLU A 149 -10.50 1.18 9.21
C GLU A 149 -10.97 1.74 7.88
N ASP A 150 -10.54 1.07 6.81
CA ASP A 150 -10.73 1.52 5.44
C ASP A 150 -11.80 0.67 4.73
N ASP A 151 -12.62 1.34 3.92
CA ASP A 151 -13.37 0.70 2.86
C ASP A 151 -12.66 0.95 1.54
N PHE A 152 -12.35 -0.13 0.83
CA PHE A 152 -11.72 -0.13 -0.46
C PHE A 152 -12.71 -0.52 -1.55
N VAL A 153 -12.56 0.07 -2.73
CA VAL A 153 -13.33 -0.26 -3.94
C VAL A 153 -12.39 -0.55 -5.12
N ASP A 154 -12.79 -1.49 -5.96
CA ASP A 154 -12.14 -1.79 -7.23
C ASP A 154 -12.67 -0.84 -8.33
N THR A 155 -11.87 0.14 -8.72
CA THR A 155 -12.23 1.13 -9.74
C THR A 155 -12.22 0.56 -11.15
N LYS A 156 -11.76 -0.69 -11.33
CA LYS A 156 -11.52 -1.35 -12.61
C LYS A 156 -10.47 -0.66 -13.50
N SER A 157 -9.80 0.38 -13.00
CA SER A 157 -8.72 1.08 -13.69
C SER A 157 -7.41 0.90 -12.93
N PHE A 158 -6.37 0.45 -13.63
CA PHE A 158 -5.04 0.28 -13.06
C PHE A 158 -4.23 1.59 -13.06
N ASP A 159 -4.56 2.52 -13.95
CA ASP A 159 -3.90 3.83 -14.09
C ASP A 159 -2.36 3.71 -14.15
N ASP A 160 -1.86 2.74 -14.93
CA ASP A 160 -0.43 2.37 -15.03
C ASP A 160 0.24 1.91 -13.72
N THR A 161 -0.55 1.64 -12.68
CA THR A 161 -0.10 1.01 -11.44
C THR A 161 -0.45 -0.48 -11.40
N PRO A 162 0.13 -1.27 -10.49
CA PRO A 162 -0.25 -2.67 -10.31
C PRO A 162 -1.58 -2.90 -9.59
N SER A 163 -2.33 -1.87 -9.21
CA SER A 163 -3.56 -1.96 -8.42
C SER A 163 -4.70 -1.14 -9.03
N SER A 164 -5.91 -1.70 -9.09
CA SER A 164 -7.15 -0.95 -9.34
C SER A 164 -7.95 -0.66 -8.07
N TRP A 165 -7.43 -1.06 -6.90
CA TRP A 165 -8.10 -0.86 -5.63
C TRP A 165 -7.69 0.46 -5.00
N ARG A 166 -8.70 1.24 -4.60
CA ARG A 166 -8.56 2.57 -4.00
C ARG A 166 -9.39 2.65 -2.71
N VAL A 167 -8.95 3.50 -1.80
CA VAL A 167 -9.67 3.86 -0.57
C VAL A 167 -10.88 4.72 -0.94
N GLN A 168 -12.05 4.32 -0.46
CA GLN A 168 -13.31 5.08 -0.54
C GLN A 168 -13.58 5.79 0.79
N ASN A 169 -13.50 5.06 1.89
CA ASN A 169 -13.66 5.63 3.22
C ASN A 169 -12.45 5.24 4.06
N ARG A 170 -11.97 6.17 4.87
CA ARG A 170 -10.96 5.91 5.90
C ARG A 170 -11.44 6.46 7.22
N GLN A 171 -11.46 5.61 8.25
CA GLN A 171 -11.53 6.04 9.64
C GLN A 171 -10.18 5.81 10.30
N MET A 172 -9.57 6.89 10.78
CA MET A 172 -8.35 6.80 11.57
C MET A 172 -8.67 6.84 13.06
N VAL A 173 -8.01 5.96 13.80
CA VAL A 173 -8.18 5.83 15.25
C VAL A 173 -6.80 5.85 15.89
N LEU A 174 -6.59 6.76 16.85
CA LEU A 174 -5.41 6.76 17.71
C LEU A 174 -5.41 5.51 18.60
N VAL A 175 -4.35 4.73 18.48
CA VAL A 175 -4.12 3.52 19.31
C VAL A 175 -3.19 3.87 20.47
N GLY A 176 -2.18 4.72 20.24
CA GLY A 176 -1.26 5.16 21.28
C GLY A 176 -0.28 6.22 20.79
N GLY A 177 0.45 6.84 21.72
CA GLY A 177 1.31 8.00 21.46
C GLY A 177 0.57 9.34 21.66
N GLY A 178 1.29 10.39 22.06
CA GLY A 178 0.72 11.73 22.20
C GLY A 178 0.81 12.46 20.87
N VAL A 179 -0.31 12.74 20.21
CA VAL A 179 -0.33 13.47 18.92
C VAL A 179 0.28 14.86 19.12
N GLY A 180 1.43 15.12 18.50
CA GLY A 180 2.15 16.38 18.64
C GLY A 180 3.05 16.50 19.87
N ASP A 181 3.20 15.43 20.66
CA ASP A 181 4.14 15.38 21.78
C ASP A 181 5.45 14.71 21.34
N ASP A 182 6.59 15.34 21.64
CA ASP A 182 7.91 14.76 21.38
C ASP A 182 8.13 13.52 22.24
N LEU A 183 8.65 12.45 21.64
CA LEU A 183 9.27 11.38 22.40
C LEU A 183 10.64 11.86 22.90
N ALA A 184 10.90 11.66 24.19
CA ALA A 184 12.26 11.80 24.71
C ALA A 184 13.14 10.72 24.06
N VAL A 185 14.03 11.14 23.16
CA VAL A 185 15.04 10.24 22.58
C VAL A 185 16.17 10.09 23.60
N GLU A 186 16.07 9.08 24.47
CA GLU A 186 17.21 8.65 25.29
C GLU A 186 18.18 7.88 24.39
N ARG A 187 19.39 8.42 24.21
CA ARG A 187 20.48 7.68 23.57
C ARG A 187 20.90 6.54 24.52
N PRO A 188 21.12 5.30 24.03
CA PRO A 188 21.70 4.24 24.85
C PRO A 188 23.09 4.61 25.37
#